data_AF-A0AAW0ECL8-F1
#
_entry.id   AF-A0AAW0ECL8-F1
#
_cell.length_a   1.000
_cell.length_b   1.000
_cell.length_c   1.000
_cell.angle_alpha   90.00
_cell.angle_beta   90.00
_cell.angle_gamma   90.00
#
_symmetry.space_group_name_H-M   'P 1'
#
loop_
_entity.id
_entity.type
_entity.pdbx_description
1 polymer ?
#
loop_
_entity_poly.entity_id
_entity_poly.type
_entity_poly.pdbx_seq_one_letter_code
_entity_poly.pdbx_strand_id
1 'polypeptide(L)'
;MAGVYDAPIHMSEEAKNAAVVIPWTIITTIGSTLILGWAINVALAFSMGSDTQAILDSSVGQPMATEVQILLRSFGTKGSVAIWSVIVVVQFGIGTVQLTTCSRQLFAFCRDGALPLSRWTYRVNSKTHSPIRAVWMSAFLSILLGALSFAGPNAINAVFALVITGQYTAYSIPIAARWLGGRPFKAGPVSLGSWGLPIAVVALVWMAFMSVIVMFPADPNPGVSGMNYTVVVHGWYSPS
;
A
#
# COMPACT_ATOMS: atom_id res chain seq x y z
N MET A 1 -4.04 3.09 1.23
CA MET A 1 -3.84 3.86 2.48
C MET A 1 -2.36 3.92 2.93
N ALA A 2 -1.49 2.98 2.55
CA ALA A 2 -0.08 2.99 3.01
C ALA A 2 0.79 4.12 2.44
N GLY A 3 0.65 4.49 1.17
CA GLY A 3 1.51 5.50 0.54
C GLY A 3 1.37 6.94 1.08
N VAL A 4 0.40 7.23 1.94
CA VAL A 4 0.11 8.60 2.39
C VAL A 4 1.08 9.05 3.49
N TYR A 5 1.50 8.16 4.40
CA TYR A 5 2.43 8.52 5.49
C TYR A 5 3.91 8.44 5.10
N ASP A 6 4.25 7.81 3.97
CA ASP A 6 5.62 7.80 3.44
C ASP A 6 5.93 9.02 2.55
N ALA A 7 4.90 9.66 1.99
CA ALA A 7 5.07 10.84 1.14
C ALA A 7 5.88 11.98 1.81
N PRO A 8 5.66 12.32 3.10
CA PRO A 8 6.46 13.34 3.79
C PRO A 8 7.94 12.97 3.93
N ILE A 9 8.25 11.67 4.00
CA ILE A 9 9.63 11.18 4.10
C ILE A 9 10.36 11.39 2.78
N HIS A 10 9.69 11.14 1.66
CA HIS A 10 10.25 11.36 0.33
C HIS A 10 10.43 12.83 -0.02
N MET A 11 9.67 13.73 0.61
CA MET A 11 9.82 15.19 0.46
C MET A 11 10.67 15.82 1.58
N SER A 12 11.31 15.00 2.41
CA SER A 12 12.08 15.48 3.56
C SER A 12 13.25 16.38 3.17
N GLU A 13 13.90 16.11 2.03
CA GLU A 13 15.03 16.88 1.52
C GLU A 13 14.61 18.28 1.01
N GLU A 14 13.34 18.46 0.66
CA GLU A 14 12.79 19.72 0.14
C GLU A 14 12.04 20.53 1.23
N ALA A 15 11.81 19.95 2.41
CA ALA A 15 11.05 20.56 3.49
C ALA A 15 11.93 21.47 4.39
N LYS A 16 11.52 22.73 4.57
CA LYS A 16 12.09 23.60 5.60
C LYS A 16 11.80 23.00 6.99
N ASN A 17 12.85 22.72 7.75
CA ASN A 17 12.77 22.14 9.09
C ASN A 17 12.13 20.74 9.14
N ALA A 18 12.57 19.87 8.23
CA ALA A 18 12.16 18.46 8.10
C ALA A 18 12.08 17.68 9.42
N ALA A 19 13.02 17.92 10.35
CA ALA A 19 13.09 17.20 11.62
C ALA A 19 11.87 17.40 12.55
N VAL A 20 11.13 18.50 12.39
CA VAL A 20 9.90 18.78 13.14
C VAL A 20 8.66 18.59 12.27
N VAL A 21 8.71 19.04 11.02
CA VAL A 21 7.54 19.02 10.12
C VAL A 21 7.11 17.58 9.81
N ILE A 22 8.05 16.68 9.51
CA ILE A 22 7.72 15.31 9.07
C ILE A 22 6.97 14.52 10.15
N PRO A 23 7.42 14.46 11.43
CA PRO A 23 6.68 13.78 12.48
C PRO A 23 5.24 14.30 12.64
N TRP A 24 5.05 15.62 12.63
CA TRP A 24 3.72 16.22 12.76
C TRP A 24 2.83 15.97 11.54
N THR A 25 3.38 16.00 10.33
CA THR A 25 2.65 15.65 9.11
C THR A 25 2.16 14.21 9.15
N ILE A 26 2.99 13.26 9.59
CA ILE A 26 2.60 11.85 9.73
C ILE A 26 1.45 11.70 10.73
N ILE A 27 1.57 12.30 11.92
CA ILE A 27 0.53 12.20 12.96
C ILE A 27 -0.80 12.81 12.49
N THR A 28 -0.76 14.02 11.94
CA THR A 28 -1.97 14.72 11.49
C THR A 28 -2.64 14.01 10.33
N THR A 29 -1.87 13.40 9.44
CA THR A 29 -2.40 12.71 8.27
C THR A 29 -2.99 11.35 8.63
N ILE A 30 -2.39 10.63 9.59
CA ILE A 30 -2.98 9.42 10.16
C ILE A 30 -4.29 9.77 10.88
N GLY A 31 -4.28 10.84 11.70
CA GLY A 31 -5.47 11.30 12.41
C GLY A 31 -6.61 11.69 11.48
N SER A 32 -6.33 12.48 10.43
CA SER A 32 -7.34 12.87 9.45
C SER A 32 -7.89 11.68 8.66
N THR A 33 -7.01 10.75 8.27
CA THR A 33 -7.42 9.53 7.55
C THR A 33 -8.29 8.63 8.43
N LEU A 34 -7.99 8.52 9.72
CA LEU A 34 -8.80 7.74 10.66
C LEU A 34 -10.21 8.33 10.79
N ILE A 35 -10.32 9.65 10.97
CA ILE A 35 -11.60 10.34 11.14
C ILE A 35 -12.45 10.27 9.86
N LEU A 36 -11.87 10.63 8.71
CA LEU A 36 -12.59 10.58 7.44
C LEU A 36 -12.93 9.15 7.03
N GLY A 37 -11.98 8.22 7.16
CA GLY A 37 -12.19 6.82 6.82
C GLY A 37 -13.26 6.17 7.68
N TRP A 38 -13.28 6.47 8.98
CA TRP A 38 -14.34 6.02 9.89
C TRP A 38 -15.69 6.62 9.51
N ALA A 39 -15.76 7.93 9.25
CA ALA A 39 -17.01 8.59 8.85
C ALA A 39 -17.58 8.01 7.55
N ILE A 40 -16.73 7.74 6.55
CA ILE A 40 -17.12 7.10 5.29
C ILE A 40 -17.61 5.67 5.54
N ASN A 41 -16.90 4.87 6.35
CA ASN A 41 -17.32 3.52 6.69
C ASN A 41 -18.69 3.49 7.39
N VAL A 42 -18.94 4.43 8.30
CA VAL A 42 -20.25 4.56 8.97
C VAL A 42 -21.33 4.95 7.96
N ALA A 43 -21.06 5.92 7.08
CA ALA A 43 -22.00 6.32 6.03
C ALA A 43 -22.33 5.17 5.07
N LEU A 44 -21.32 4.38 4.67
CA LEU A 44 -21.49 3.20 3.85
C LEU A 44 -22.33 2.13 4.57
N ALA A 45 -22.04 1.86 5.86
CA ALA A 45 -22.79 0.89 6.65
C ALA A 45 -24.28 1.25 6.76
N PHE A 46 -24.62 2.52 6.95
CA PHE A 46 -26.01 2.99 6.95
C PHE A 46 -26.65 2.97 5.55
N SER A 47 -25.87 3.17 4.50
CA SER A 47 -26.37 3.19 3.11
C SER A 47 -26.52 1.79 2.49
N MET A 48 -25.93 0.76 3.11
CA MET A 48 -25.89 -0.60 2.57
C MET A 48 -27.26 -1.32 2.63
N GLY A 49 -28.16 -0.94 3.55
CA GLY A 49 -29.47 -1.55 3.70
C GLY A 49 -29.43 -3.00 4.24
N SER A 50 -30.60 -3.64 4.35
CA SER A 50 -30.77 -4.97 4.97
C SER A 50 -30.53 -6.16 4.03
N ASP A 51 -30.13 -5.93 2.78
CA ASP A 51 -30.00 -6.98 1.76
C ASP A 51 -28.53 -7.23 1.42
N THR A 52 -27.81 -7.80 2.39
CA THR A 52 -26.40 -8.17 2.31
C THR A 52 -26.13 -9.26 1.27
N GLN A 53 -27.15 -10.05 0.88
CA GLN A 53 -27.03 -11.15 -0.09
C GLN A 53 -26.76 -10.62 -1.50
N ALA A 54 -27.51 -9.60 -1.96
CA ALA A 54 -27.28 -8.98 -3.28
C ALA A 54 -25.91 -8.30 -3.42
N ILE A 55 -25.28 -7.95 -2.30
CA ILE A 55 -23.96 -7.30 -2.24
C ILE A 55 -22.85 -8.35 -2.29
N LEU A 56 -23.02 -9.45 -1.54
CA LEU A 56 -22.08 -10.59 -1.52
C LEU A 56 -22.10 -11.37 -2.85
N ASP A 57 -23.27 -11.47 -3.50
CA ASP A 57 -23.44 -12.15 -4.80
C ASP A 57 -22.95 -11.32 -6.00
N SER A 58 -22.47 -10.10 -5.78
CA SER A 58 -21.92 -9.31 -6.87
C SER A 58 -20.70 -10.01 -7.47
N SER A 59 -20.77 -10.28 -8.77
CA SER A 59 -19.87 -11.16 -9.55
C SER A 59 -18.38 -10.79 -9.54
N VAL A 60 -18.02 -9.72 -8.83
CA VAL A 60 -16.66 -9.21 -8.73
C VAL A 60 -16.11 -9.26 -7.30
N GLY A 61 -16.93 -9.42 -6.23
CA GLY A 61 -16.44 -9.65 -4.85
C GLY A 61 -15.42 -8.63 -4.31
N GLN A 62 -15.24 -7.49 -5.00
CA GLN A 62 -14.20 -6.52 -4.72
C GLN A 62 -14.81 -5.31 -4.00
N PRO A 63 -14.11 -4.74 -3.01
CA PRO A 63 -14.59 -3.57 -2.26
C PRO A 63 -15.11 -2.43 -3.16
N MET A 64 -14.46 -2.18 -4.29
CA MET A 64 -14.87 -1.17 -5.26
C MET A 64 -16.22 -1.46 -5.94
N ALA A 65 -16.55 -2.73 -6.22
CA ALA A 65 -17.81 -3.08 -6.87
C ALA A 65 -19.01 -2.88 -5.91
N THR A 66 -18.80 -3.15 -4.63
CA THR A 66 -19.78 -2.92 -3.57
C THR A 66 -20.07 -1.43 -3.37
N GLU A 67 -19.02 -0.61 -3.33
CA GLU A 67 -19.17 0.85 -3.20
C GLU A 67 -19.95 1.46 -4.37
N VAL A 68 -19.66 1.05 -5.61
CA VAL A 68 -20.40 1.51 -6.80
C VAL A 68 -21.87 1.15 -6.72
N GLN A 69 -22.22 -0.05 -6.24
CA GLN A 69 -23.63 -0.45 -6.07
C GLN A 69 -24.35 0.38 -5.01
N ILE A 70 -23.69 0.71 -3.90
CA ILE A 70 -24.25 1.59 -2.88
C ILE A 70 -24.47 2.99 -3.46
N LEU A 71 -23.51 3.52 -4.22
CA LEU A 71 -23.67 4.80 -4.92
C LEU A 71 -24.87 4.75 -5.88
N LEU A 72 -24.97 3.70 -6.70
CA LEU A 72 -26.06 3.48 -7.65
C LEU A 72 -27.43 3.45 -6.97
N ARG A 73 -27.53 2.83 -5.79
CA ARG A 73 -28.76 2.77 -5.01
C ARG A 73 -29.11 4.11 -4.35
N SER A 74 -28.14 4.86 -3.84
CA SER A 74 -28.39 6.15 -3.16
C SER A 74 -28.64 7.32 -4.10
N PHE A 75 -27.88 7.44 -5.20
CA PHE A 75 -27.89 8.64 -6.07
C PHE A 75 -28.49 8.38 -7.46
N GLY A 76 -28.89 7.13 -7.75
CA GLY A 76 -29.34 6.70 -9.08
C GLY A 76 -28.18 6.67 -10.10
N THR A 77 -28.47 6.19 -11.31
CA THR A 77 -27.44 5.93 -12.34
C THR A 77 -26.67 7.19 -12.74
N LYS A 78 -27.35 8.33 -12.93
CA LYS A 78 -26.70 9.57 -13.40
C LYS A 78 -25.80 10.21 -12.34
N GLY A 79 -26.24 10.26 -11.08
CA GLY A 79 -25.44 10.81 -9.98
C GLY A 79 -24.23 9.94 -9.66
N SER A 80 -24.40 8.63 -9.71
CA SER A 80 -23.32 7.67 -9.44
C SER A 80 -22.23 7.70 -10.50
N VAL A 81 -22.59 7.81 -11.78
CA VAL A 81 -21.62 7.94 -12.87
C VAL A 81 -20.82 9.24 -12.73
N ALA A 82 -21.45 10.34 -12.32
CA ALA A 82 -20.74 11.60 -12.08
C ALA A 82 -19.74 11.48 -10.94
N ILE A 83 -20.14 10.93 -9.78
CA ILE A 83 -19.24 10.70 -8.63
C ILE A 83 -18.12 9.74 -9.01
N TRP A 84 -18.44 8.67 -9.73
CA TRP A 84 -17.47 7.68 -10.17
C TRP A 84 -16.43 8.25 -11.14
N SER A 85 -16.85 9.15 -12.05
CA SER A 85 -15.91 9.83 -12.95
C SER A 85 -14.86 10.65 -12.19
N VAL A 86 -15.28 11.34 -11.12
CA VAL A 86 -14.37 12.10 -10.25
C VAL A 86 -13.40 11.16 -9.53
N ILE A 87 -13.89 10.05 -8.99
CA ILE A 87 -13.07 9.03 -8.33
C ILE A 87 -12.00 8.50 -9.29
N VAL A 88 -12.36 8.17 -10.54
CA VAL A 88 -11.41 7.69 -11.55
C VAL A 88 -10.31 8.73 -11.84
N VAL A 89 -10.66 10.01 -11.95
CA VAL A 89 -9.68 11.08 -12.16
C VAL A 89 -8.72 11.20 -10.97
N VAL A 90 -9.24 11.15 -9.74
CA VAL A 90 -8.43 11.18 -8.52
C VAL A 90 -7.51 9.96 -8.44
N GLN A 91 -8.01 8.77 -8.78
CA GLN A 91 -7.22 7.54 -8.78
C GLN A 91 -6.10 7.56 -9.82
N PHE A 92 -6.36 8.16 -11.00
CA PHE A 92 -5.30 8.38 -11.99
C PHE A 92 -4.19 9.27 -11.42
N GLY A 93 -4.54 10.37 -10.74
CA GLY A 93 -3.58 11.23 -10.06
C GLY A 93 -2.73 10.47 -9.04
N ILE A 94 -3.38 9.68 -8.17
CA ILE A 94 -2.67 8.83 -7.18
C ILE A 94 -1.73 7.84 -7.86
N GLY A 95 -2.16 7.22 -8.97
CA GLY A 95 -1.34 6.30 -9.76
C GLY A 95 -0.05 6.96 -10.25
N THR A 96 -0.14 8.18 -10.80
CA THR A 96 1.05 8.91 -11.28
C THR A 96 2.05 9.24 -10.16
N VAL A 97 1.55 9.58 -8.96
CA VAL A 97 2.39 9.82 -7.78
C VAL A 97 3.09 8.53 -7.35
N GLN A 98 2.39 7.40 -7.30
CA GLN A 98 2.98 6.11 -6.94
C GLN A 98 4.05 5.65 -7.95
N LEU A 99 3.79 5.80 -9.25
CA LEU A 99 4.76 5.52 -10.31
C LEU A 99 6.04 6.35 -10.11
N THR A 100 5.89 7.64 -9.77
CA THR A 100 7.00 8.54 -9.50
C THR A 100 7.79 8.08 -8.28
N THR A 101 7.14 7.78 -7.15
CA THR A 101 7.81 7.29 -5.94
C THR A 101 8.53 5.96 -6.16
N CYS A 102 7.88 5.00 -6.84
CA CYS A 102 8.48 3.71 -7.16
C CYS A 102 9.74 3.87 -8.03
N SER A 103 9.71 4.76 -9.02
CA SER A 103 10.88 5.03 -9.86
C SER A 103 12.07 5.60 -9.06
N ARG A 104 11.81 6.44 -8.05
CA ARG A 104 12.85 6.99 -7.15
C ARG A 104 13.45 5.91 -6.26
N GLN A 105 12.62 5.02 -5.71
CA GLN A 105 13.08 3.87 -4.91
C GLN A 105 13.93 2.91 -5.76
N LEU A 106 13.45 2.58 -6.96
CA LEU A 106 14.17 1.71 -7.90
C LEU A 106 15.52 2.30 -8.31
N PHE A 107 15.57 3.62 -8.54
CA PHE A 107 16.80 4.33 -8.83
C PHE A 107 17.81 4.27 -7.66
N ALA A 108 17.34 4.46 -6.41
CA ALA A 108 18.18 4.32 -5.23
C ALA A 108 18.76 2.90 -5.09
N PHE A 109 17.95 1.85 -5.30
CA PHE A 109 18.44 0.47 -5.30
C PHE A 109 19.43 0.16 -6.45
N CYS A 110 19.25 0.78 -7.61
CA CYS A 110 20.21 0.66 -8.72
C CYS A 110 21.55 1.33 -8.39
N ARG A 111 21.53 2.48 -7.69
CA ARG A 111 22.75 3.15 -7.22
C ARG A 111 23.54 2.26 -6.27
N ASP A 112 22.85 1.52 -5.42
CA ASP A 112 23.46 0.62 -4.43
C ASP A 112 23.83 -0.76 -5.03
N GLY A 113 23.67 -0.93 -6.36
CA GLY A 113 24.10 -2.13 -7.09
C GLY A 113 23.21 -3.37 -6.87
N ALA A 114 22.07 -3.23 -6.19
CA ALA A 114 21.25 -4.35 -5.72
C ALA A 114 20.38 -5.04 -6.80
N LEU A 115 20.37 -4.54 -8.04
CA LEU A 115 19.52 -5.07 -9.12
C LEU A 115 20.34 -5.69 -10.27
N PRO A 116 19.88 -6.82 -10.86
CA PRO A 116 20.60 -7.54 -11.92
C PRO A 116 20.75 -6.75 -13.25
N LEU A 117 20.11 -5.57 -13.35
CA LEU A 117 20.20 -4.64 -14.48
C LEU A 117 20.61 -3.20 -14.07
N SER A 118 21.21 -3.04 -12.88
CA SER A 118 21.52 -1.73 -12.27
C SER A 118 22.26 -0.77 -13.19
N ARG A 119 23.17 -1.27 -14.04
CA ARG A 119 23.94 -0.44 -14.99
C ARG A 119 23.09 0.21 -16.09
N TRP A 120 21.95 -0.37 -16.47
CA TRP A 120 21.10 0.15 -17.54
C TRP A 120 20.04 1.14 -17.03
N THR A 121 19.50 0.88 -15.83
CA THR A 121 18.49 1.68 -15.13
C THR A 121 19.05 2.87 -14.35
N TYR A 122 20.34 2.86 -13.98
CA TYR A 122 21.00 3.98 -13.30
C TYR A 122 21.20 5.23 -14.17
N ARG A 123 21.01 5.15 -15.50
CA ARG A 123 21.23 6.30 -16.39
C ARG A 123 20.11 7.34 -16.24
N VAL A 124 20.38 8.42 -15.51
CA VAL A 124 19.50 9.60 -15.39
C VAL A 124 19.58 10.45 -16.66
N ASN A 125 18.44 10.97 -17.13
CA ASN A 125 18.42 11.90 -18.26
C ASN A 125 18.84 13.30 -17.79
N SER A 126 19.88 13.88 -18.42
CA SER A 126 20.43 15.19 -18.07
C SER A 126 19.49 16.37 -18.31
N LYS A 127 18.43 16.23 -19.12
CA LYS A 127 17.48 17.33 -19.40
C LYS A 127 16.31 17.41 -18.41
N THR A 128 15.85 16.26 -17.91
CA THR A 128 14.67 16.18 -17.04
C THR A 128 15.02 15.84 -15.58
N HIS A 129 16.31 15.59 -15.29
CA HIS A 129 16.82 15.13 -14.00
C HIS A 129 16.07 13.91 -13.42
N SER A 130 15.31 13.21 -14.28
CA SER A 130 14.41 12.13 -13.89
C SER A 130 14.90 10.80 -14.46
N PRO A 131 14.85 9.70 -13.68
CA PRO A 131 15.30 8.39 -14.14
C PRO A 131 14.23 7.76 -15.05
N ILE A 132 14.10 8.24 -16.30
CA ILE A 132 13.07 7.80 -17.27
C ILE A 132 13.07 6.28 -17.47
N ARG A 133 14.24 5.64 -17.45
CA ARG A 133 14.35 4.17 -17.59
C ARG A 133 13.82 3.41 -16.39
N ALA A 134 13.98 3.95 -15.18
CA ALA A 134 13.40 3.37 -13.98
C ALA A 134 11.87 3.48 -13.99
N VAL A 135 11.32 4.58 -14.55
CA VAL A 135 9.87 4.75 -14.75
C VAL A 135 9.32 3.71 -15.73
N TRP A 136 9.99 3.45 -16.85
CA TRP A 136 9.54 2.42 -17.79
C TRP A 136 9.63 1.01 -17.20
N MET A 137 10.66 0.73 -16.40
CA MET A 137 10.78 -0.56 -15.71
C MET A 137 9.68 -0.73 -14.65
N SER A 138 9.38 0.30 -13.86
CA SER A 138 8.28 0.24 -12.90
C SER A 138 6.93 0.11 -13.60
N ALA A 139 6.70 0.87 -14.67
CA ALA A 139 5.48 0.77 -15.48
C ALA A 139 5.31 -0.63 -16.09
N PHE A 140 6.38 -1.22 -16.65
CA PHE A 140 6.35 -2.57 -17.20
C PHE A 140 6.03 -3.61 -16.12
N LEU A 141 6.67 -3.52 -14.95
CA LEU A 141 6.40 -4.43 -13.84
C LEU A 141 4.95 -4.27 -13.31
N SER A 142 4.46 -3.03 -13.21
CA SER A 142 3.07 -2.75 -12.86
C SER A 142 2.08 -3.30 -13.87
N ILE A 143 2.38 -3.23 -15.18
CA ILE A 143 1.55 -3.83 -16.23
C ILE A 143 1.55 -5.36 -16.12
N LEU A 144 2.70 -5.96 -15.83
CA LEU A 144 2.83 -7.41 -15.67
C LEU A 144 2.04 -7.92 -14.46
N LEU A 145 2.12 -7.22 -13.32
CA LEU A 145 1.28 -7.50 -12.15
C LEU A 145 -0.20 -7.21 -12.42
N GLY A 146 -0.51 -6.15 -13.17
CA GLY A 146 -1.88 -5.83 -13.58
C GLY A 146 -2.47 -6.86 -14.54
N ALA A 147 -1.65 -7.50 -15.36
CA ALA A 147 -2.06 -8.59 -16.24
C ALA A 147 -2.50 -9.83 -15.45
N LEU A 148 -1.90 -10.05 -14.27
CA LEU A 148 -2.30 -11.13 -13.36
C LEU A 148 -3.75 -10.95 -12.86
N SER A 149 -4.27 -9.72 -12.88
CA SER A 149 -5.67 -9.47 -12.54
C SER A 149 -6.66 -10.13 -13.53
N PHE A 150 -6.25 -10.43 -14.76
CA PHE A 150 -7.10 -11.15 -15.72
C PHE A 150 -7.14 -12.67 -15.48
N ALA A 151 -6.28 -13.20 -14.60
CA ALA A 151 -6.23 -14.64 -14.31
C ALA A 151 -7.38 -15.14 -13.42
N GLY A 152 -8.18 -14.23 -12.84
CA GLY A 152 -9.40 -14.55 -12.10
C GLY A 152 -9.47 -13.89 -10.71
N PRO A 153 -10.64 -13.96 -10.04
CA PRO A 153 -10.86 -13.31 -8.73
C PRO A 153 -9.85 -13.72 -7.65
N ASN A 154 -9.47 -15.00 -7.63
CA ASN A 154 -8.50 -15.54 -6.67
C ASN A 154 -7.10 -14.95 -6.89
N ALA A 155 -6.69 -14.75 -8.14
CA ALA A 155 -5.40 -14.16 -8.48
C ALA A 155 -5.33 -12.70 -8.02
N ILE A 156 -6.41 -11.93 -8.22
CA ILE A 156 -6.49 -10.54 -7.75
C ILE A 156 -6.39 -10.47 -6.22
N ASN A 157 -7.14 -11.33 -5.51
CA ASN A 157 -7.10 -11.37 -4.04
C ASN A 157 -5.71 -11.72 -3.51
N ALA A 158 -5.02 -12.68 -4.16
CA ALA A 158 -3.64 -13.01 -3.82
C ALA A 158 -2.68 -11.84 -4.08
N VAL A 159 -2.86 -11.08 -5.17
CA VAL A 159 -2.06 -9.87 -5.43
C VAL A 159 -2.27 -8.81 -4.36
N PHE A 160 -3.51 -8.56 -3.94
CA PHE A 160 -3.79 -7.63 -2.85
C PHE A 160 -3.15 -8.06 -1.52
N ALA A 161 -3.27 -9.34 -1.17
CA ALA A 161 -2.62 -9.90 0.01
C ALA A 161 -1.09 -9.77 -0.06
N LEU A 162 -0.49 -10.06 -1.22
CA LEU A 162 0.95 -9.89 -1.46
C LEU A 162 1.41 -8.45 -1.26
N VAL A 163 0.68 -7.47 -1.78
CA VAL A 163 1.02 -6.05 -1.64
C VAL A 163 0.97 -5.63 -0.16
N ILE A 164 -0.06 -6.05 0.58
CA ILE A 164 -0.21 -5.72 2.00
C ILE A 164 0.93 -6.34 2.82
N THR A 165 1.19 -7.63 2.66
CA THR A 165 2.23 -8.34 3.41
C THR A 165 3.64 -7.85 3.04
N GLY A 166 3.89 -7.57 1.76
CA GLY A 166 5.14 -6.97 1.30
C GLY A 166 5.37 -5.59 1.93
N GLN A 167 4.32 -4.78 2.04
CA GLN A 167 4.40 -3.47 2.67
C GLN A 167 4.68 -3.56 4.18
N TYR A 168 4.02 -4.46 4.90
CA TYR A 168 4.29 -4.69 6.33
C TYR A 168 5.72 -5.19 6.57
N THR A 169 6.20 -6.07 5.70
CA THR A 169 7.59 -6.54 5.75
C THR A 169 8.57 -5.40 5.46
N ALA A 170 8.28 -4.55 4.47
CA ALA A 170 9.13 -3.41 4.15
C ALA A 170 9.24 -2.41 5.32
N TYR A 171 8.16 -2.19 6.08
CA TYR A 171 8.17 -1.30 7.24
C TYR A 171 8.74 -1.92 8.52
N SER A 172 8.63 -3.24 8.69
CA SER A 172 9.20 -3.92 9.85
C SER A 172 10.73 -3.86 9.84
N ILE A 173 11.36 -3.90 8.65
CA ILE A 173 12.82 -3.82 8.48
C ILE A 173 13.43 -2.57 9.14
N PRO A 174 13.06 -1.32 8.78
CA PRO A 174 13.64 -0.13 9.40
C PRO A 174 13.29 0.01 10.89
N ILE A 175 12.09 -0.46 11.30
CA ILE A 175 11.70 -0.47 12.72
C ILE A 175 12.59 -1.42 13.53
N ALA A 176 12.87 -2.61 13.02
CA ALA A 176 13.77 -3.57 13.66
C ALA A 176 15.23 -3.11 13.59
N ALA A 177 15.68 -2.59 12.45
CA ALA A 177 17.04 -2.08 12.26
C ALA A 177 17.37 -0.92 13.20
N ARG A 178 16.38 -0.09 13.56
CA ARG A 178 16.53 0.98 14.56
C ARG A 178 17.05 0.45 15.91
N TRP A 179 16.65 -0.75 16.31
CA TRP A 179 16.99 -1.33 17.62
C TRP A 179 18.11 -2.37 17.54
N LEU A 180 18.23 -3.08 16.42
CA LEU A 180 19.26 -4.10 16.19
C LEU A 180 20.58 -3.53 15.63
N GLY A 181 20.56 -2.32 15.06
CA GLY A 181 21.70 -1.73 14.35
C GLY A 181 22.85 -1.23 15.23
N GLY A 182 22.76 -1.33 16.56
CA GLY A 182 23.85 -1.04 17.51
C GLY A 182 24.39 0.40 17.52
N ARG A 183 23.82 1.33 16.75
CA ARG A 183 24.25 2.73 16.68
C ARG A 183 23.47 3.58 17.70
N PRO A 184 24.13 4.44 18.49
CA PRO A 184 23.45 5.30 19.44
C PRO A 184 22.51 6.26 18.70
N PHE A 185 21.22 6.16 19.01
CA PHE A 185 20.18 7.02 18.43
C PHE A 185 20.32 8.43 19.00
N LYS A 186 20.60 9.42 18.13
CA LYS A 186 20.48 10.84 18.50
C LYS A 186 19.01 11.24 18.41
N ALA A 187 18.41 11.58 19.55
CA ALA A 187 17.05 12.08 19.61
C ALA A 187 16.92 13.39 18.82
N GLY A 188 16.00 13.41 17.85
CA GLY A 188 15.60 14.63 17.16
C GLY A 188 14.69 15.51 18.03
N PRO A 189 14.38 16.74 17.58
CA PRO A 189 13.53 17.69 18.29
C PRO A 189 12.12 17.17 18.61
N VAL A 190 11.64 16.16 17.87
CA VAL A 190 10.45 15.37 18.22
C VAL A 190 10.91 13.94 18.49
N SER A 191 10.84 13.50 19.75
CA SER A 191 11.20 12.13 20.14
C SER A 191 10.10 11.53 21.02
N LEU A 192 9.86 10.23 20.84
CA LEU A 192 8.93 9.47 21.70
C LEU A 192 9.55 9.12 23.07
N GLY A 193 10.79 9.55 23.35
CA GLY A 193 11.48 9.25 24.60
C GLY A 193 11.52 7.75 24.93
N SER A 194 11.17 7.41 26.17
CA SER A 194 11.10 6.03 26.68
C SER A 194 10.00 5.18 26.05
N TRP A 195 8.98 5.79 25.43
CA TRP A 195 7.89 5.06 24.77
C TRP A 195 8.26 4.51 23.39
N GLY A 196 9.43 4.89 22.85
CA GLY A 196 9.88 4.44 21.54
C GLY A 196 10.03 2.91 21.43
N LEU A 197 10.52 2.24 22.48
CA LEU A 197 10.75 0.78 22.45
C LEU A 197 9.44 0.00 22.59
N PRO A 198 8.55 0.27 23.58
CA PRO A 198 7.25 -0.39 23.66
C PRO A 198 6.42 -0.25 22.37
N ILE A 199 6.37 0.96 21.79
CA ILE A 199 5.59 1.21 20.57
C ILE A 199 6.17 0.44 19.38
N ALA A 200 7.49 0.36 19.26
CA ALA A 200 8.14 -0.40 18.19
C ALA A 200 7.86 -1.91 18.32
N VAL A 201 7.89 -2.46 19.53
CA VAL A 201 7.56 -3.89 19.76
C VAL A 201 6.11 -4.17 19.41
N VAL A 202 5.17 -3.34 19.89
CA VAL A 202 3.74 -3.49 19.56
C VAL A 202 3.51 -3.39 18.05
N ALA A 203 4.16 -2.45 17.37
CA ALA A 203 4.06 -2.30 15.92
C ALA A 203 4.58 -3.55 15.17
N LEU A 204 5.73 -4.09 15.57
CA LEU A 204 6.30 -5.29 14.95
C LEU A 204 5.42 -6.53 15.16
N VAL A 205 4.93 -6.72 16.40
CA VAL A 205 4.02 -7.83 16.72
C VAL A 205 2.72 -7.71 15.93
N TRP A 206 2.16 -6.50 15.83
CA TRP A 206 0.95 -6.23 15.07
C TRP A 206 1.14 -6.48 13.57
N MET A 207 2.25 -6.01 12.99
CA MET A 207 2.58 -6.25 11.58
C MET A 207 2.78 -7.73 11.29
N ALA A 208 3.44 -8.47 12.18
CA ALA A 208 3.61 -9.93 12.05
C ALA A 208 2.27 -10.66 12.13
N PHE A 209 1.43 -10.30 13.12
CA PHE A 209 0.09 -10.86 13.27
C PHE A 209 -0.79 -10.62 12.04
N MET A 210 -0.83 -9.39 11.53
CA MET A 210 -1.61 -9.05 10.34
C MET A 210 -1.08 -9.72 9.08
N SER A 211 0.24 -9.87 8.94
CA SER A 211 0.85 -10.60 7.82
C SER A 211 0.39 -12.06 7.80
N VAL A 212 0.32 -12.70 8.97
CA VAL A 212 -0.19 -14.08 9.10
C VAL A 212 -1.66 -14.15 8.73
N ILE A 213 -2.51 -13.25 9.25
CA ILE A 213 -3.94 -13.23 8.94
C ILE A 213 -4.20 -13.05 7.45
N VAL A 214 -3.52 -12.10 6.82
CA VAL A 214 -3.70 -11.78 5.40
C VAL A 214 -3.21 -12.92 4.50
N MET A 215 -2.34 -13.80 5.00
CA MET A 215 -1.91 -15.02 4.31
C MET A 215 -2.92 -16.17 4.44
N PHE A 216 -3.85 -16.13 5.40
CA PHE A 216 -4.91 -17.15 5.48
C PHE A 216 -6.01 -16.88 4.43
N PRO A 217 -6.50 -17.92 3.73
CA PRO A 217 -7.66 -17.80 2.85
C PRO A 217 -8.94 -17.54 3.65
N ALA A 218 -9.90 -16.83 3.05
CA ALA A 218 -11.17 -16.46 3.68
C ALA A 218 -12.12 -17.65 3.91
N ASP A 219 -11.86 -18.79 3.27
CA ASP A 219 -12.62 -20.04 3.43
C ASP A 219 -11.87 -21.04 4.32
N PRO A 220 -12.55 -21.74 5.26
CA PRO A 220 -11.93 -22.75 6.11
C PRO A 220 -11.57 -24.05 5.37
N ASN A 221 -12.02 -24.25 4.12
CA ASN A 221 -11.71 -25.44 3.32
C ASN A 221 -11.45 -25.10 1.83
N PRO A 222 -10.36 -24.37 1.51
CA PRO A 222 -10.08 -23.99 0.14
C PRO A 222 -9.66 -25.23 -0.66
N GLY A 223 -10.31 -25.49 -1.80
CA GLY A 223 -9.75 -26.38 -2.80
C GLY A 223 -8.41 -25.83 -3.32
N VAL A 224 -7.62 -26.64 -4.03
CA VAL A 224 -6.30 -26.24 -4.58
C VAL A 224 -6.38 -24.90 -5.36
N SER A 225 -7.52 -24.63 -6.00
CA SER A 225 -7.81 -23.39 -6.75
C SER A 225 -8.10 -22.15 -5.86
N GLY A 226 -8.48 -22.33 -4.59
CA GLY A 226 -8.86 -21.28 -3.63
C GLY A 226 -7.79 -20.93 -2.59
N MET A 227 -6.60 -21.52 -2.70
CA MET A 227 -5.50 -21.23 -1.79
C MET A 227 -4.95 -19.81 -1.99
N ASN A 228 -4.64 -19.14 -0.87
CA ASN A 228 -3.90 -17.89 -0.90
C ASN A 228 -2.41 -18.20 -1.17
N TYR A 229 -2.00 -18.11 -2.43
CA TYR A 229 -0.62 -18.37 -2.87
C TYR A 229 0.40 -17.31 -2.43
N THR A 230 -0.02 -16.31 -1.65
CA THR A 230 0.87 -15.30 -1.06
C THR A 230 2.04 -15.95 -0.32
N VAL A 231 1.82 -17.09 0.35
CA VAL A 231 2.89 -17.83 1.08
C VAL A 231 3.98 -18.38 0.16
N VAL A 232 3.63 -18.79 -1.07
CA VAL A 232 4.56 -19.36 -2.06
C VAL A 232 5.39 -18.25 -2.71
N VAL A 233 4.76 -17.12 -3.03
CA VAL A 233 5.44 -15.96 -3.64
C VAL A 233 6.30 -15.21 -2.62
N HIS A 234 5.91 -15.18 -1.35
CA HIS A 234 6.68 -14.57 -0.26
C HIS A 234 7.84 -15.47 0.24
N GLY A 235 7.98 -16.69 -0.29
CA GLY A 235 9.14 -17.56 -0.09
C GLY A 235 9.35 -18.04 1.35
N TRP A 236 8.28 -18.15 2.16
CA TRP A 236 8.42 -18.55 3.57
C TRP A 236 8.28 -20.06 3.83
N TYR A 237 7.83 -20.85 2.83
CA TYR A 237 7.70 -22.29 3.02
C TYR A 237 7.98 -23.07 1.74
N SER A 238 9.19 -23.60 1.64
CA SER A 238 9.48 -24.79 0.82
C SER A 238 9.36 -25.99 1.74
N PRO A 239 8.29 -26.81 1.67
CA PRO A 239 8.30 -28.11 2.31
C PRO A 239 9.19 -29.03 1.47
N SER A 240 10.36 -29.34 2.01
CA SER A 240 11.13 -30.56 1.68
C SER A 240 10.45 -31.78 2.27
#